data_AF-A0A930VDK6-F1
#
_entry.id   AF-A0A930VDK6-F1
#
_cell.length_a   1.000
_cell.length_b   1.000
_cell.length_c   1.000
_cell.angle_alpha   90.00
_cell.angle_beta   90.00
_cell.angle_gamma   90.00
#
_symmetry.space_group_name_H-M   'P 1'
#
loop_
_entity.id
_entity.type
_entity.pdbx_description
1 polymer ?
#
loop_
_entity_poly.entity_id
_entity_poly.type
_entity_poly.pdbx_seq_one_letter_code
_entity_poly.pdbx_strand_id
1 'polypeptide(L)'
;MGTRIVVAGGLVEGTALGWLQARSLARVLGPIGRRRWLVATVVVAGLGWAAASAPAVLAGDDGGAQPPLGLVLLGAVGLGATMGAVLGAAQGWALRHRVRHPWRWVIGSAAGWAVAMPVVFLGASVVPGSWAWWLVVPVGTVTGAVAGSVLGVASGPFLGTLDGPAWHHRLVLRILSSRLARTPAGAVDGGLVALRVTGRRTGRAYRFPVEAAWWQSDRLVVLPGHSERKTWWRNLEARPEVEVLLAAEWIPARAILLRPGDADRPAALDAYAARFPSARASADPLVVLELASKGRRAGRSSSLRGSSAGTA
;
A
#
# COMPACT_ATOMS: atom_id res chain seq x y z
N MET A 1 38.21 11.60 21.31
CA MET A 1 38.33 11.09 19.92
C MET A 1 37.09 10.29 19.47
N GLY A 2 36.51 9.45 20.34
CA GLY A 2 35.43 8.50 19.97
C GLY A 2 34.15 9.11 19.37
N THR A 3 33.59 10.18 19.96
CA THR A 3 32.29 10.74 19.52
C THR A 3 32.30 11.22 18.06
N ARG A 4 33.42 11.83 17.61
CA ARG A 4 33.56 12.31 16.22
C ARG A 4 33.57 11.15 15.22
N ILE A 5 34.19 10.03 15.58
CA ILE A 5 34.27 8.82 14.75
C ILE A 5 32.88 8.17 14.64
N VAL A 6 32.16 8.07 15.75
CA VAL A 6 30.80 7.49 15.77
C VAL A 6 29.83 8.32 14.93
N VAL A 7 29.87 9.65 15.07
CA VAL A 7 29.03 10.55 14.26
C VAL A 7 29.41 10.47 12.77
N ALA A 8 30.71 10.38 12.45
CA ALA A 8 31.15 10.20 11.06
C ALA A 8 30.65 8.87 10.47
N GLY A 9 30.71 7.78 11.23
CA GLY A 9 30.12 6.49 10.85
C GLY A 9 28.62 6.62 10.56
N GLY A 10 27.89 7.32 11.43
CA GLY A 10 26.46 7.59 11.24
C GLY A 10 26.12 8.41 9.99
N LEU A 11 26.97 9.38 9.62
CA LEU A 11 26.82 10.14 8.38
C LEU A 11 27.06 9.29 7.14
N VAL A 12 28.05 8.39 7.18
CA VAL A 12 28.31 7.43 6.09
C VAL A 12 27.14 6.48 5.93
N GLU A 13 26.64 5.91 7.03
CA GLU A 13 25.46 5.04 7.04
C GLU A 13 24.22 5.77 6.50
N GLY A 14 23.92 6.95 7.01
CA GLY A 14 22.80 7.78 6.56
C GLY A 14 22.88 8.15 5.09
N THR A 15 24.10 8.38 4.57
CA THR A 15 24.34 8.65 3.15
C THR A 15 24.06 7.42 2.30
N ALA A 16 24.61 6.27 2.69
CA ALA A 16 24.41 5.00 1.98
C ALA A 16 22.92 4.62 1.94
N LEU A 17 22.26 4.63 3.10
CA LEU A 17 20.83 4.35 3.22
C LEU A 17 19.99 5.34 2.41
N GLY A 18 20.23 6.65 2.58
CA GLY A 18 19.49 7.69 1.89
C GLY A 18 19.64 7.60 0.37
N TRP A 19 20.84 7.28 -0.11
CA TRP A 19 21.12 7.11 -1.54
C TRP A 19 20.43 5.87 -2.11
N LEU A 20 20.55 4.72 -1.44
CA LEU A 20 19.90 3.48 -1.86
C LEU A 20 18.37 3.62 -1.89
N GLN A 21 17.78 4.19 -0.84
CA GLN A 21 16.34 4.47 -0.79
C GLN A 21 15.92 5.44 -1.89
N ALA A 22 16.65 6.54 -2.10
CA ALA A 22 16.33 7.52 -3.13
C ALA A 22 16.46 6.94 -4.56
N ARG A 23 17.35 5.96 -4.76
CA ARG A 23 17.47 5.22 -6.03
C ARG A 23 16.26 4.30 -6.24
N SER A 24 15.89 3.52 -5.24
CA SER A 24 14.72 2.62 -5.28
C SER A 24 13.41 3.40 -5.47
N LEU A 25 13.31 4.60 -4.90
CA LEU A 25 12.13 5.46 -4.96
C LEU A 25 12.18 6.50 -6.07
N ALA A 26 13.13 6.41 -7.01
CA ALA A 26 13.36 7.43 -8.02
C ALA A 26 12.10 7.79 -8.84
N ARG A 27 11.24 6.80 -9.14
CA ARG A 27 9.98 7.01 -9.88
C ARG A 27 8.97 7.85 -9.11
N VAL A 28 8.95 7.76 -7.78
CA VAL A 28 8.02 8.49 -6.91
C VAL A 28 8.56 9.89 -6.60
N LEU A 29 9.86 9.98 -6.29
CA LEU A 29 10.48 11.22 -5.82
C LEU A 29 10.80 12.23 -6.95
N GLY A 30 11.14 11.74 -8.14
CA GLY A 30 11.72 12.56 -9.21
C GLY A 30 13.06 13.22 -8.81
N PRO A 31 13.69 14.02 -9.69
CA PRO A 31 15.07 14.49 -9.50
C PRO A 31 15.29 15.33 -8.23
N ILE A 32 14.42 16.32 -8.00
CA ILE A 32 14.51 17.22 -6.83
C ILE A 32 14.17 16.48 -5.53
N GLY A 33 13.17 15.59 -5.56
CA GLY A 33 12.76 14.82 -4.38
C GLY A 33 13.86 13.88 -3.89
N ARG A 34 14.66 13.31 -4.81
CA ARG A 34 15.80 12.45 -4.45
C ARG A 34 16.85 13.17 -3.62
N ARG A 35 17.17 14.43 -3.96
CA ARG A 35 18.13 15.24 -3.19
C ARG A 35 17.58 15.55 -1.80
N ARG A 36 16.32 15.99 -1.71
CA ARG A 36 15.66 16.29 -0.42
C ARG A 36 15.57 15.05 0.46
N TRP A 37 15.27 13.89 -0.11
CA TRP A 37 15.25 12.61 0.59
C TRP A 37 16.61 12.28 1.19
N LEU A 38 17.67 12.33 0.37
CA LEU A 38 19.03 12.06 0.82
C LEU A 38 19.44 13.00 1.96
N VAL A 39 19.25 14.32 1.80
CA VAL A 39 19.59 15.30 2.83
C VAL A 39 18.80 15.04 4.11
N ALA A 40 17.50 14.78 4.03
CA ALA A 40 16.68 14.46 5.20
C ALA A 40 17.20 13.23 5.95
N THR A 41 17.53 12.15 5.22
CA THR A 41 18.08 10.93 5.83
C THR A 41 19.44 11.18 6.50
N VAL A 42 20.35 11.88 5.82
CA VAL A 42 21.70 12.18 6.33
C VAL A 42 21.63 13.05 7.59
N VAL A 43 20.79 14.09 7.59
CA VAL A 43 20.62 14.98 8.75
C VAL A 43 20.06 14.22 9.93
N VAL A 44 18.99 13.42 9.74
CA VAL A 44 18.40 12.63 10.84
C VAL A 44 19.37 11.58 11.35
N ALA A 45 20.11 10.89 10.49
CA ALA A 45 21.11 9.92 10.90
C ALA A 45 22.25 10.57 11.70
N GLY A 46 22.79 11.69 11.22
CA GLY A 46 23.86 12.42 11.91
C GLY A 46 23.42 12.94 13.29
N LEU A 47 22.22 13.53 13.38
CA LEU A 47 21.66 13.99 14.65
C LEU A 47 21.34 12.82 15.59
N GLY A 48 20.81 11.72 15.07
CA GLY A 48 20.50 10.51 15.84
C GLY A 48 21.76 9.91 16.47
N TRP A 49 22.82 9.75 15.68
CA TRP A 49 24.10 9.26 16.18
C TRP A 49 24.78 10.22 17.15
N ALA A 50 24.67 11.54 16.92
CA ALA A 50 25.17 12.54 17.87
C ALA A 50 24.43 12.48 19.21
N ALA A 51 23.09 12.37 19.18
CA ALA A 51 22.26 12.27 20.37
C ALA A 51 22.49 10.96 21.14
N ALA A 52 22.58 9.83 20.44
CA ALA A 52 22.86 8.52 21.04
C ALA A 52 24.25 8.45 21.69
N SER A 53 25.23 9.19 21.14
CA SER A 53 26.59 9.25 21.68
C SER A 53 26.73 10.23 22.85
N ALA A 54 25.75 11.09 23.12
CA ALA A 54 25.86 12.11 24.17
C ALA A 54 25.84 11.54 25.60
N PRO A 55 24.93 10.59 25.97
CA PRO A 55 24.94 9.97 27.29
C PRO A 55 26.25 9.22 27.58
N ALA A 56 26.84 8.54 26.59
CA ALA A 56 28.10 7.81 26.75
C ALA A 56 29.33 8.71 27.03
N VAL A 57 29.20 10.03 26.84
CA VAL A 57 30.22 11.02 27.21
C VAL A 57 29.96 11.60 28.61
N LEU A 58 28.71 11.52 29.09
CA LEU A 58 28.25 12.13 30.34
C LEU A 58 28.11 11.13 31.49
N ALA A 59 27.83 9.86 31.20
CA ALA A 59 27.80 8.78 32.15
C ALA A 59 29.20 8.17 32.27
N GLY A 60 29.71 8.07 33.50
CA GLY A 60 30.87 7.23 33.80
C GLY A 60 30.52 5.76 33.58
N ASP A 61 31.56 4.91 33.48
CA ASP A 61 31.42 3.47 33.29
C ASP A 61 30.87 2.81 34.58
N ASP A 62 29.57 2.97 34.81
CA ASP A 62 28.87 2.30 35.90
C ASP A 62 28.71 0.84 35.47
N GLY A 63 29.65 -0.01 35.86
CA GLY A 63 29.82 -1.43 35.50
C GLY A 63 28.63 -2.35 35.84
N GLY A 64 27.44 -1.99 35.37
CA GLY A 64 26.19 -2.70 35.55
C GLY A 64 26.14 -3.96 34.72
N ALA A 65 25.43 -4.96 35.24
CA ALA A 65 25.21 -6.22 34.56
C ALA A 65 24.52 -6.00 33.21
N GLN A 66 24.98 -6.73 32.19
CA GLN A 66 24.44 -6.62 30.84
C GLN A 66 22.96 -7.03 30.83
N PRO A 67 22.05 -6.19 30.28
CA PRO A 67 20.63 -6.49 30.31
C PRO A 67 20.29 -7.76 29.51
N PRO A 68 19.27 -8.54 29.94
CA PRO A 68 18.78 -9.70 29.21
C PRO A 68 18.47 -9.38 27.73
N LEU A 69 18.83 -10.29 26.83
CA LEU A 69 18.64 -10.12 25.38
C LEU A 69 17.19 -9.75 25.02
N GLY A 70 16.20 -10.34 25.68
CA GLY A 70 14.78 -10.01 25.45
C GLY A 70 14.45 -8.54 25.71
N LEU A 71 15.02 -7.93 26.75
CA LEU A 71 14.85 -6.51 27.06
C LEU A 71 15.59 -5.63 26.04
N VAL A 72 16.78 -6.04 25.60
CA VAL A 72 17.53 -5.36 24.53
C VAL A 72 16.71 -5.36 23.23
N LEU A 73 16.13 -6.49 22.84
CA LEU A 73 15.31 -6.60 21.64
C LEU A 73 14.00 -5.79 21.75
N LEU A 74 13.34 -5.80 22.90
CA LEU A 74 12.16 -4.96 23.14
C LEU A 74 12.51 -3.47 23.07
N GLY A 75 13.63 -3.07 23.67
CA GLY A 75 14.18 -1.72 23.54
C GLY A 75 14.51 -1.35 22.08
N ALA A 76 15.09 -2.28 21.33
CA ALA A 76 15.38 -2.11 19.90
C ALA A 76 14.10 -1.92 19.06
N VAL A 77 13.01 -2.62 19.38
CA VAL A 77 11.69 -2.39 18.75
C VAL A 77 11.22 -0.96 19.03
N GLY A 78 11.22 -0.53 20.29
CA GLY A 78 10.76 0.81 20.70
C GLY A 78 11.61 1.93 20.09
N LEU A 79 12.93 1.79 20.14
CA LEU A 79 13.88 2.70 19.53
C LEU A 79 13.71 2.75 18.01
N GLY A 80 13.59 1.59 17.37
CA GLY A 80 13.35 1.48 15.93
C GLY A 80 12.05 2.15 15.51
N ALA A 81 10.96 1.91 16.22
CA ALA A 81 9.67 2.57 15.95
C ALA A 81 9.78 4.10 16.06
N THR A 82 10.42 4.58 17.12
CA THR A 82 10.59 6.01 17.40
C THR A 82 11.47 6.69 16.35
N MET A 83 12.68 6.16 16.13
CA MET A 83 13.61 6.70 15.13
C MET A 83 13.07 6.56 13.72
N GLY A 84 12.37 5.46 13.42
CA GLY A 84 11.68 5.24 12.16
C GLY A 84 10.58 6.26 11.91
N ALA A 85 9.82 6.65 12.93
CA ALA A 85 8.83 7.73 12.85
C ALA A 85 9.48 9.10 12.60
N VAL A 86 10.56 9.44 13.32
CA VAL A 86 11.31 10.69 13.11
C VAL A 86 11.88 10.78 11.71
N LEU A 87 12.58 9.73 11.27
CA LEU A 87 13.11 9.63 9.91
C LEU A 87 11.99 9.67 8.87
N GLY A 88 10.91 8.94 9.12
CA GLY A 88 9.73 8.89 8.25
C GLY A 88 9.05 10.25 8.12
N ALA A 89 9.01 11.06 9.18
CA ALA A 89 8.49 12.43 9.14
C ALA A 89 9.36 13.35 8.29
N ALA A 90 10.69 13.29 8.47
CA ALA A 90 11.64 14.06 7.66
C ALA A 90 11.58 13.67 6.17
N GLN A 91 11.49 12.38 5.86
CA GLN A 91 11.32 11.86 4.50
C GLN A 91 9.93 12.17 3.93
N GLY A 92 8.89 12.12 4.77
CA GLY A 92 7.52 12.49 4.43
C GLY A 92 7.41 13.95 4.00
N TRP A 93 8.20 14.84 4.60
CA TRP A 93 8.34 16.22 4.14
C TRP A 93 8.87 16.31 2.70
N ALA A 94 9.83 15.47 2.30
CA ALA A 94 10.31 15.39 0.92
C ALA A 94 9.22 14.88 -0.05
N LEU A 95 8.27 14.07 0.44
CA LEU A 95 7.13 13.54 -0.32
C LEU A 95 5.92 14.49 -0.40
N ARG A 96 5.83 15.52 0.46
CA ARG A 96 4.58 16.24 0.75
C ARG A 96 3.88 16.91 -0.44
N HIS A 97 4.61 17.21 -1.50
CA HIS A 97 4.06 17.81 -2.72
C HIS A 97 3.97 16.84 -3.90
N ARG A 98 4.32 15.57 -3.69
CA ARG A 98 4.34 14.53 -4.74
C ARG A 98 3.28 13.47 -4.52
N VAL A 99 2.91 13.23 -3.27
CA VAL A 99 1.90 12.23 -2.91
C VAL A 99 0.77 12.83 -2.11
N ARG A 100 -0.40 12.21 -2.17
CA ARG A 100 -1.60 12.70 -1.45
C ARG A 100 -1.53 12.53 0.05
N HIS A 101 -0.90 11.45 0.52
CA HIS A 101 -0.88 11.06 1.93
C HIS A 101 0.55 10.78 2.41
N PRO A 102 1.41 11.81 2.50
CA PRO A 102 2.81 11.65 2.90
C PRO A 102 2.97 11.09 4.32
N TRP A 103 2.01 11.37 5.22
CA TRP A 103 2.01 10.86 6.59
C TRP A 103 1.96 9.32 6.67
N ARG A 104 1.43 8.63 5.66
CA ARG A 104 1.42 7.16 5.62
C ARG A 104 2.83 6.58 5.50
N TRP A 105 3.77 7.34 4.96
CA TRP A 105 5.18 6.97 4.96
C TRP A 105 5.76 6.94 6.37
N VAL A 106 5.32 7.83 7.27
CA VAL A 106 5.77 7.86 8.67
C VAL A 106 5.45 6.54 9.36
N ILE A 107 4.23 6.05 9.17
CA ILE A 107 3.78 4.77 9.71
C ILE A 107 4.58 3.61 9.10
N GLY A 108 4.75 3.60 7.77
CA GLY A 108 5.53 2.55 7.10
C GLY A 108 7.00 2.53 7.53
N SER A 109 7.61 3.70 7.75
CA SER A 109 8.98 3.83 8.24
C SER A 109 9.11 3.37 9.69
N ALA A 110 8.20 3.80 10.57
CA ALA A 110 8.16 3.36 11.96
C ALA A 110 8.00 1.84 12.08
N ALA A 111 7.03 1.26 11.36
CA ALA A 111 6.82 -0.20 11.35
C ALA A 111 8.03 -0.95 10.77
N GLY A 112 8.62 -0.45 9.69
CA GLY A 112 9.79 -1.06 9.09
C GLY A 112 11.00 -1.07 10.02
N TRP A 113 11.29 0.05 10.67
CA TRP A 113 12.40 0.15 11.61
C TRP A 113 12.17 -0.58 12.93
N ALA A 114 10.92 -0.66 13.40
CA ALA A 114 10.56 -1.45 14.59
C ALA A 114 10.95 -2.93 14.44
N VAL A 115 10.92 -3.47 13.22
CA VAL A 115 11.32 -4.86 12.93
C VAL A 115 12.79 -4.97 12.52
N ALA A 116 13.32 -3.98 11.79
CA ALA A 116 14.72 -3.99 11.34
C ALA A 116 15.73 -3.78 12.48
N MET A 117 15.42 -2.92 13.47
CA MET A 117 16.33 -2.66 14.59
C MET A 117 16.66 -3.90 15.42
N PRO A 118 15.69 -4.74 15.81
CA PRO A 118 15.98 -6.02 16.47
C PRO A 118 16.99 -6.89 15.69
N VAL A 119 16.89 -6.94 14.36
CA VAL A 119 17.84 -7.69 13.51
C VAL A 119 19.25 -7.12 13.61
N VAL A 120 19.38 -5.78 13.61
CA VAL A 120 20.67 -5.10 13.78
C VAL A 120 21.26 -5.43 15.16
N PHE A 121 20.47 -5.34 16.23
CA PHE A 121 20.91 -5.65 17.59
C PHE A 121 21.28 -7.13 17.78
N LEU A 122 20.51 -8.05 17.18
CA LEU A 122 20.86 -9.48 17.15
C LEU A 122 22.22 -9.70 16.47
N GLY A 123 22.43 -9.12 15.29
CA GLY A 123 23.70 -9.26 14.58
C GLY A 123 24.88 -8.66 15.34
N ALA A 124 24.69 -7.49 15.96
CA ALA A 124 25.68 -6.86 16.82
C ALA A 124 26.00 -7.71 18.07
N SER A 125 25.01 -8.44 18.62
CA SER A 125 25.19 -9.27 19.82
C SER A 125 26.00 -10.55 19.57
N VAL A 126 26.13 -10.96 18.31
CA VAL A 126 26.90 -12.16 17.94
C VAL A 126 28.40 -11.86 17.81
N VAL A 127 28.79 -10.59 17.70
CA VAL A 127 30.18 -10.17 17.51
C VAL A 127 30.83 -9.86 18.87
N PRO A 128 31.75 -10.70 19.38
CA PRO A 128 32.51 -10.40 20.58
C PRO A 128 33.48 -9.23 20.36
N GLY A 129 33.73 -8.44 21.40
CA GLY A 129 34.67 -7.31 21.35
C GLY A 129 36.14 -7.71 21.07
N SER A 130 36.47 -9.00 21.20
CA SER A 130 37.80 -9.55 20.89
C SER A 130 38.04 -9.82 19.42
N TRP A 131 37.00 -9.75 18.58
CA TRP A 131 37.15 -10.01 17.15
C TRP A 131 37.97 -8.93 16.46
N ALA A 132 38.85 -9.36 15.55
CA ALA A 132 39.54 -8.44 14.67
C ALA A 132 38.54 -7.75 13.73
N TRP A 133 38.74 -6.45 13.47
CA TRP A 133 37.78 -5.61 12.73
C TRP A 133 37.42 -6.18 11.34
N TRP A 134 38.34 -6.88 10.68
CA TRP A 134 38.09 -7.47 9.36
C TRP A 134 37.13 -8.67 9.39
N LEU A 135 36.97 -9.34 10.55
CA LEU A 135 35.92 -10.35 10.78
C LEU A 135 34.57 -9.72 11.13
N VAL A 136 34.58 -8.52 11.71
CA VAL A 136 33.36 -7.75 12.01
C VAL A 136 32.71 -7.24 10.73
N VAL A 137 33.50 -6.83 9.74
CA VAL A 137 33.01 -6.32 8.45
C VAL A 137 32.05 -7.27 7.71
N PRO A 138 32.37 -8.56 7.46
CA PRO A 138 31.47 -9.46 6.76
C PRO A 138 30.19 -9.73 7.56
N VAL A 139 30.28 -9.94 8.88
CA VAL A 139 29.09 -10.15 9.72
C VAL A 139 28.20 -8.92 9.71
N GLY A 140 28.77 -7.73 9.92
CA GLY A 140 28.03 -6.47 9.85
C GLY A 140 27.40 -6.23 8.47
N THR A 141 28.08 -6.62 7.39
CA THR A 141 27.54 -6.54 6.02
C THR A 141 26.33 -7.46 5.84
N VAL A 142 26.42 -8.72 6.29
CA VAL A 142 25.31 -9.67 6.23
C VAL A 142 24.14 -9.20 7.10
N THR A 143 24.40 -8.79 8.34
CA THR A 143 23.38 -8.22 9.24
C THR A 143 22.69 -7.02 8.60
N GLY A 144 23.46 -6.08 8.03
CA GLY A 144 22.93 -4.90 7.35
C GLY A 144 22.08 -5.25 6.12
N ALA A 145 22.51 -6.24 5.33
CA ALA A 145 21.75 -6.71 4.17
C ALA A 145 20.42 -7.36 4.57
N VAL A 146 20.42 -8.18 5.63
CA VAL A 146 19.20 -8.80 6.17
C VAL A 146 18.26 -7.74 6.76
N ALA A 147 18.78 -6.85 7.61
CA ALA A 147 18.00 -5.76 8.21
C ALA A 147 17.42 -4.82 7.14
N GLY A 148 18.21 -4.45 6.12
CA GLY A 148 17.75 -3.65 4.99
C GLY A 148 16.66 -4.34 4.16
N SER A 149 16.77 -5.66 3.98
CA SER A 149 15.75 -6.46 3.29
C SER A 149 14.44 -6.50 4.09
N VAL A 150 14.52 -6.74 5.39
CA VAL A 150 13.38 -6.71 6.32
C VAL A 150 12.72 -5.34 6.31
N LEU A 151 13.50 -4.26 6.40
CA LEU A 151 13.02 -2.89 6.31
C LEU A 151 12.29 -2.64 4.99
N GLY A 152 12.85 -3.08 3.86
CA GLY A 152 12.25 -2.95 2.54
C GLY A 152 10.93 -3.72 2.38
N VAL A 153 10.87 -4.95 2.89
CA VAL A 153 9.66 -5.79 2.87
C VAL A 153 8.56 -5.20 3.75
N ALA A 154 8.91 -4.73 4.96
CA ALA A 154 7.96 -4.16 5.90
C ALA A 154 7.42 -2.79 5.44
N SER A 155 8.28 -1.93 4.88
CA SER A 155 7.89 -0.58 4.43
C SER A 155 7.32 -0.54 3.00
N GLY A 156 7.70 -1.48 2.13
CA GLY A 156 7.32 -1.51 0.71
C GLY A 156 5.82 -1.45 0.43
N PRO A 157 4.95 -2.20 1.14
CA PRO A 157 3.51 -2.14 0.95
C PRO A 157 2.92 -0.73 1.13
N PHE A 158 3.52 0.10 1.98
CA PHE A 158 3.07 1.47 2.25
C PHE A 158 3.30 2.41 1.08
N LEU A 159 4.31 2.16 0.23
CA LEU A 159 4.59 2.99 -0.96
C LEU A 159 3.37 3.10 -1.88
N GLY A 160 2.64 2.02 -2.05
CA GLY A 160 1.44 2.03 -2.85
C GLY A 160 0.24 2.76 -2.21
N THR A 161 0.28 2.97 -0.90
CA THR A 161 -0.76 3.69 -0.17
C THR A 161 -0.57 5.21 -0.18
N LEU A 162 0.59 5.70 -0.62
CA LEU A 162 0.90 7.14 -0.61
C LEU A 162 -0.05 7.94 -1.51
N ASP A 163 -0.43 7.37 -2.66
CA ASP A 163 -1.36 7.98 -3.63
C ASP A 163 -2.69 7.22 -3.78
N GLY A 164 -2.79 6.05 -3.15
CA GLY A 164 -3.86 5.10 -3.38
C GLY A 164 -4.83 4.94 -2.20
N PRO A 165 -5.82 4.03 -2.35
CA PRO A 165 -6.66 3.60 -1.25
C PRO A 165 -5.81 2.98 -0.12
N ALA A 166 -6.36 2.98 1.09
CA ALA A 166 -5.69 2.46 2.28
C ALA A 166 -5.28 0.98 2.13
N TRP A 167 -4.31 0.54 2.93
CA TRP A 167 -3.69 -0.80 2.82
C TRP A 167 -4.71 -1.95 2.88
N HIS A 168 -5.77 -1.81 3.68
CA HIS A 168 -6.83 -2.81 3.82
C HIS A 168 -7.56 -3.07 2.50
N HIS A 169 -7.84 -2.03 1.70
CA HIS A 169 -8.43 -2.20 0.36
C HIS A 169 -7.52 -3.03 -0.55
N ARG A 170 -6.19 -2.86 -0.45
CA ARG A 170 -5.24 -3.62 -1.27
C ARG A 170 -5.14 -5.08 -0.84
N LEU A 171 -5.18 -5.34 0.46
CA LEU A 171 -5.18 -6.71 0.99
C LEU A 171 -6.44 -7.45 0.53
N VAL A 172 -7.60 -6.81 0.65
CA VAL A 172 -8.88 -7.35 0.16
C VAL A 172 -8.80 -7.64 -1.34
N LEU A 173 -8.29 -6.70 -2.16
CA LEU A 173 -8.11 -6.94 -3.60
C LEU A 173 -7.16 -8.11 -3.89
N ARG A 174 -6.08 -8.28 -3.13
CA ARG A 174 -5.16 -9.42 -3.27
C ARG A 174 -5.87 -10.74 -2.97
N ILE A 175 -6.65 -10.79 -1.89
CA ILE A 175 -7.43 -11.97 -1.51
C ILE A 175 -8.46 -12.29 -2.59
N LEU A 176 -9.23 -11.31 -3.04
CA LEU A 176 -10.22 -11.46 -4.13
C LEU A 176 -9.58 -11.88 -5.46
N SER A 177 -8.32 -11.50 -5.72
CA SER A 177 -7.58 -11.90 -6.91
C SER A 177 -6.85 -13.24 -6.78
N SER A 178 -6.82 -13.84 -5.58
CA SER A 178 -6.07 -15.05 -5.31
C SER A 178 -6.85 -16.30 -5.73
N ARG A 179 -6.15 -17.43 -5.90
CA ARG A 179 -6.80 -18.73 -6.20
C ARG A 179 -7.78 -19.18 -5.11
N LEU A 180 -7.64 -18.66 -3.89
CA LEU A 180 -8.57 -18.91 -2.77
C LEU A 180 -9.96 -18.36 -3.05
N ALA A 181 -10.09 -17.32 -3.89
CA ALA A 181 -11.38 -16.77 -4.30
C ALA A 181 -12.08 -17.61 -5.39
N ARG A 182 -11.46 -18.70 -5.87
CA ARG A 182 -12.08 -19.64 -6.84
C ARG A 182 -12.92 -20.73 -6.19
N THR A 183 -12.92 -20.84 -4.86
CA THR A 183 -13.82 -21.78 -4.18
C THR A 183 -15.26 -21.27 -4.30
N PRO A 184 -16.27 -22.16 -4.35
CA PRO A 184 -17.67 -21.76 -4.45
C PRO A 184 -18.13 -20.81 -3.32
N ALA A 185 -17.47 -20.85 -2.16
CA ALA A 185 -17.69 -19.89 -1.06
C ALA A 185 -17.08 -18.48 -1.30
N GLY A 186 -16.15 -18.33 -2.25
CA GLY A 186 -15.49 -17.07 -2.60
C GLY A 186 -16.12 -16.36 -3.82
N ALA A 187 -16.94 -17.06 -4.58
CA ALA A 187 -17.68 -16.52 -5.71
C ALA A 187 -19.00 -15.90 -5.22
N VAL A 188 -18.91 -14.69 -4.67
CA VAL A 188 -20.04 -13.83 -4.23
C VAL A 188 -20.79 -14.28 -2.97
N ASP A 189 -20.52 -15.45 -2.40
CA ASP A 189 -21.12 -15.85 -1.12
C ASP A 189 -20.65 -14.98 0.07
N GLY A 190 -19.57 -14.21 -0.12
CA GLY A 190 -19.03 -13.22 0.81
C GLY A 190 -19.50 -11.77 0.61
N GLY A 191 -20.31 -11.46 -0.41
CA GLY A 191 -20.89 -10.12 -0.64
C GLY A 191 -19.90 -9.02 -1.03
N LEU A 192 -18.66 -9.35 -1.40
CA LEU A 192 -17.58 -8.38 -1.65
C LEU A 192 -16.91 -8.67 -2.99
N VAL A 193 -16.83 -7.66 -3.86
CA VAL A 193 -16.27 -7.76 -5.22
C VAL A 193 -15.28 -6.62 -5.47
N ALA A 194 -14.38 -6.76 -6.44
CA ALA A 194 -13.58 -5.60 -6.87
C ALA A 194 -14.24 -4.91 -8.05
N LEU A 195 -14.34 -3.58 -7.99
CA LEU A 195 -14.82 -2.76 -9.08
C LEU A 195 -13.65 -1.97 -9.68
N ARG A 196 -13.57 -1.97 -11.01
CA ARG A 196 -12.68 -1.09 -11.78
C ARG A 196 -13.49 -0.01 -12.49
N VAL A 197 -13.21 1.25 -12.18
CA VAL A 197 -13.87 2.41 -12.78
C VAL A 197 -12.83 3.33 -13.43
N THR A 198 -13.18 3.94 -14.55
CA THR A 198 -12.30 4.90 -15.23
C THR A 198 -12.66 6.34 -14.81
N GLY A 199 -11.70 7.10 -14.30
CA GLY A 199 -11.95 8.47 -13.85
C GLY A 199 -12.29 9.41 -15.00
N ARG A 200 -13.40 10.14 -14.89
CA ARG A 200 -13.90 11.03 -15.96
C ARG A 200 -12.94 12.19 -16.30
N ARG A 201 -12.25 12.74 -15.29
CA ARG A 201 -11.32 13.88 -15.47
C ARG A 201 -9.89 13.45 -15.78
N THR A 202 -9.48 12.30 -15.26
CA THR A 202 -8.06 11.87 -15.29
C THR A 202 -7.78 10.78 -16.31
N GLY A 203 -8.81 10.10 -16.82
CA GLY A 203 -8.66 8.90 -17.67
C GLY A 203 -8.02 7.69 -16.97
N ARG A 204 -7.64 7.81 -15.70
CA ARG A 204 -6.97 6.74 -14.94
C ARG A 204 -7.98 5.69 -14.50
N ALA A 205 -7.57 4.43 -14.55
CA ALA A 205 -8.33 3.33 -13.96
C ALA A 205 -8.14 3.28 -12.43
N TYR A 206 -9.24 3.23 -11.70
CA TYR A 206 -9.29 3.06 -10.25
C TYR A 206 -9.85 1.68 -9.94
N ARG A 207 -9.26 0.98 -8.98
CA ARG A 207 -9.69 -0.35 -8.52
C ARG A 207 -9.90 -0.31 -7.02
N PHE A 208 -11.04 -0.79 -6.54
CA PHE A 208 -11.36 -0.82 -5.13
C PHE A 208 -12.39 -1.92 -4.82
N PRO A 209 -12.37 -2.48 -3.62
CA PRO A 209 -13.42 -3.39 -3.19
C PRO A 209 -14.73 -2.63 -2.95
N VAL A 210 -15.85 -3.27 -3.26
CA VAL A 210 -17.21 -2.82 -2.97
C VAL A 210 -18.04 -3.98 -2.44
N GLU A 211 -18.98 -3.68 -1.55
CA GLU A 211 -20.04 -4.61 -1.20
C GLU A 211 -21.03 -4.72 -2.36
N ALA A 212 -21.41 -5.93 -2.71
CA ALA A 212 -22.32 -6.22 -3.80
C ALA A 212 -23.28 -7.36 -3.42
N ALA A 213 -24.51 -7.26 -3.91
CA ALA A 213 -25.51 -8.31 -3.82
C ALA A 213 -25.98 -8.71 -5.22
N TRP A 214 -26.31 -9.98 -5.42
CA TRP A 214 -26.96 -10.41 -6.66
C TRP A 214 -28.36 -9.83 -6.76
N TRP A 215 -28.71 -9.37 -7.95
CA TRP A 215 -30.04 -8.97 -8.34
C TRP A 215 -30.30 -9.52 -9.73
N GLN A 216 -31.28 -10.43 -9.85
CA GLN A 216 -31.44 -11.25 -11.06
C GLN A 216 -30.20 -12.15 -11.31
N SER A 217 -30.17 -12.86 -12.44
CA SER A 217 -29.14 -13.88 -12.72
C SER A 217 -27.80 -13.31 -13.21
N ASP A 218 -27.78 -12.07 -13.71
CA ASP A 218 -26.60 -11.47 -14.35
C ASP A 218 -26.30 -10.03 -13.89
N ARG A 219 -26.95 -9.55 -12.82
CA ARG A 219 -26.73 -8.20 -12.29
C ARG A 219 -26.28 -8.22 -10.84
N LEU A 220 -25.39 -7.29 -10.52
CA LEU A 220 -24.98 -7.01 -9.15
C LEU A 220 -25.43 -5.62 -8.76
N VAL A 221 -25.92 -5.47 -7.54
CA VAL A 221 -26.27 -4.18 -6.96
C VAL A 221 -25.18 -3.78 -5.98
N VAL A 222 -24.69 -2.55 -6.14
CA VAL A 222 -23.69 -1.92 -5.27
C VAL A 222 -24.29 -0.64 -4.72
N LEU A 223 -24.23 -0.48 -3.39
CA LEU A 223 -24.55 0.77 -2.73
C LEU A 223 -23.24 1.54 -2.48
N PRO A 224 -23.05 2.74 -3.06
CA PRO A 224 -21.87 3.56 -2.80
C PRO A 224 -21.71 3.90 -1.32
N GLY A 225 -22.81 4.18 -0.61
CA GLY A 225 -22.86 4.53 0.81
C GLY A 225 -22.14 5.83 1.13
N HIS A 226 -22.83 6.80 1.75
CA HIS A 226 -22.31 8.16 1.98
C HIS A 226 -21.90 8.81 0.65
N SER A 227 -22.82 8.86 -0.30
CA SER A 227 -22.56 9.30 -1.68
C SER A 227 -22.09 10.76 -1.77
N GLU A 228 -22.35 11.57 -0.75
CA GLU A 228 -21.86 12.95 -0.59
C GLU A 228 -20.35 13.02 -0.34
N ARG A 229 -19.78 12.00 0.32
CA ARG A 229 -18.33 11.91 0.60
C ARG A 229 -17.55 11.17 -0.47
N LYS A 230 -18.22 10.38 -1.31
CA LYS A 230 -17.59 9.53 -2.33
C LYS A 230 -17.87 10.07 -3.74
N THR A 231 -16.85 10.10 -4.59
CA THR A 231 -16.97 10.68 -5.94
C THR A 231 -16.89 9.65 -7.07
N TRP A 232 -16.62 8.37 -6.75
CA TRP A 232 -16.37 7.35 -7.76
C TRP A 232 -17.60 7.04 -8.62
N TRP A 233 -18.81 7.07 -8.04
CA TRP A 233 -20.07 6.78 -8.74
C TRP A 233 -20.36 7.82 -9.83
N ARG A 234 -19.91 9.07 -9.65
CA ARG A 234 -20.05 10.15 -10.66
C ARG A 234 -19.21 9.92 -11.91
N ASN A 235 -18.22 9.01 -11.87
CA ASN A 235 -17.48 8.64 -13.07
C ASN A 235 -18.33 7.78 -14.00
N LEU A 236 -19.29 7.02 -13.46
CA LEU A 236 -20.15 6.11 -14.21
C LEU A 236 -21.11 6.85 -15.15
N GLU A 237 -21.50 8.08 -14.78
CA GLU A 237 -22.32 8.95 -15.64
C GLU A 237 -21.62 9.28 -16.96
N ALA A 238 -20.29 9.39 -16.95
CA ALA A 238 -19.50 9.72 -18.13
C ALA A 238 -18.93 8.47 -18.84
N ARG A 239 -18.68 7.40 -18.08
CA ARG A 239 -18.08 6.14 -18.55
C ARG A 239 -18.71 4.97 -17.81
N PRO A 240 -19.85 4.45 -18.31
CA PRO A 240 -20.55 3.35 -17.66
C PRO A 240 -19.84 2.01 -17.83
N GLU A 241 -18.85 1.90 -18.71
CA GLU A 241 -18.07 0.68 -18.92
C GLU A 241 -17.10 0.45 -17.75
N VAL A 242 -17.31 -0.66 -17.04
CA VAL A 242 -16.54 -1.05 -15.86
C VAL A 242 -16.09 -2.51 -15.97
N GLU A 243 -15.20 -2.92 -15.07
CA GLU A 243 -14.87 -4.34 -14.90
C GLU A 243 -15.14 -4.74 -13.45
N VAL A 244 -15.66 -5.95 -13.26
CA VAL A 244 -15.92 -6.54 -11.94
C VAL A 244 -15.04 -7.77 -11.78
N LEU A 245 -14.32 -7.88 -10.68
CA LEU A 245 -13.56 -9.07 -10.35
C LEU A 245 -14.48 -10.05 -9.62
N LEU A 246 -14.84 -11.15 -10.29
CA LEU A 246 -15.63 -12.25 -9.75
C LEU A 246 -14.86 -13.56 -9.91
N ALA A 247 -14.77 -14.37 -8.86
CA ALA A 247 -14.04 -15.64 -8.88
C ALA A 247 -12.61 -15.54 -9.47
N ALA A 248 -11.89 -14.47 -9.10
CA ALA A 248 -10.56 -14.11 -9.60
C ALA A 248 -10.47 -13.79 -11.12
N GLU A 249 -11.59 -13.57 -11.80
CA GLU A 249 -11.66 -13.16 -13.21
C GLU A 249 -12.26 -11.76 -13.36
N TRP A 250 -11.62 -10.89 -14.14
CA TRP A 250 -12.18 -9.58 -14.48
C TRP A 250 -13.20 -9.73 -15.60
N ILE A 251 -14.46 -9.51 -15.26
CA ILE A 251 -15.60 -9.61 -16.17
C ILE A 251 -16.02 -8.19 -16.56
N PRO A 252 -16.08 -7.87 -17.87
CA PRO A 252 -16.64 -6.59 -18.32
C PRO A 252 -18.09 -6.44 -17.86
N ALA A 253 -18.48 -5.24 -17.44
CA ALA A 253 -19.83 -4.94 -17.04
C ALA A 253 -20.22 -3.52 -17.45
N ARG A 254 -21.53 -3.27 -17.53
CA ARG A 254 -22.08 -1.92 -17.71
C ARG A 254 -22.71 -1.47 -16.41
N ALA A 255 -22.31 -0.30 -15.93
CA ALA A 255 -22.88 0.32 -14.75
C ALA A 255 -24.10 1.17 -15.13
N ILE A 256 -25.20 0.97 -14.41
CA ILE A 256 -26.44 1.73 -14.48
C ILE A 256 -26.64 2.39 -13.13
N LEU A 257 -26.79 3.71 -13.11
CA LEU A 257 -27.00 4.48 -11.90
C LEU A 257 -28.50 4.66 -11.67
N LEU A 258 -29.01 4.11 -10.57
CA LEU A 258 -30.39 4.28 -10.11
C LEU A 258 -30.45 5.37 -9.04
N ARG A 259 -31.13 6.47 -9.34
CA ARG A 259 -31.36 7.62 -8.45
C ARG A 259 -32.65 7.47 -7.65
N PRO A 260 -32.79 8.18 -6.52
CA PRO A 260 -34.08 8.29 -5.84
C PRO A 260 -35.18 8.71 -6.82
N GLY A 261 -36.24 7.90 -6.91
CA GLY A 261 -37.35 8.09 -7.84
C GLY A 261 -37.35 7.14 -9.05
N ASP A 262 -36.23 6.49 -9.38
CA ASP A 262 -36.20 5.51 -10.47
C ASP A 262 -37.04 4.26 -10.12
N ALA A 263 -37.84 3.78 -11.07
CA ALA A 263 -38.80 2.69 -10.86
C ALA A 263 -38.17 1.38 -10.38
N ASP A 264 -36.95 1.08 -10.87
CA ASP A 264 -36.22 -0.14 -10.53
C ASP A 264 -35.49 -0.06 -9.17
N ARG A 265 -35.38 1.15 -8.59
CA ARG A 265 -34.60 1.38 -7.38
C ARG A 265 -35.11 0.61 -6.16
N PRO A 266 -36.42 0.59 -5.85
CA PRO A 266 -36.93 -0.15 -4.68
C PRO A 266 -36.57 -1.64 -4.74
N ALA A 267 -36.80 -2.29 -5.89
CA ALA A 267 -36.49 -3.71 -6.07
C ALA A 267 -34.99 -4.01 -5.96
N ALA A 268 -34.14 -3.14 -6.52
CA ALA A 268 -32.69 -3.26 -6.39
C ALA A 268 -32.22 -3.03 -4.94
N LEU A 269 -32.81 -2.07 -4.24
CA LEU A 269 -32.51 -1.79 -2.84
C LEU A 269 -32.91 -2.95 -1.94
N ASP A 270 -34.08 -3.56 -2.17
CA ASP A 270 -34.56 -4.72 -1.42
C ASP A 270 -33.64 -5.92 -1.61
N ALA A 271 -33.18 -6.18 -2.84
CA ALA A 271 -32.21 -7.23 -3.12
C ALA A 271 -30.87 -6.98 -2.39
N TYR A 272 -30.40 -5.73 -2.37
CA TYR A 272 -29.20 -5.36 -1.61
C TYR A 272 -29.41 -5.52 -0.09
N ALA A 273 -30.54 -5.03 0.41
CA ALA A 273 -30.89 -5.03 1.81
C ALA A 273 -31.22 -6.42 2.38
N ALA A 274 -31.63 -7.37 1.53
CA ALA A 274 -31.77 -8.77 1.92
C ALA A 274 -30.45 -9.34 2.44
N ARG A 275 -29.32 -8.82 1.93
CA ARG A 275 -27.98 -9.17 2.41
C ARG A 275 -27.40 -8.21 3.42
N PHE A 276 -27.68 -6.91 3.28
CA PHE A 276 -27.17 -5.86 4.16
C PHE A 276 -28.33 -5.06 4.78
N PRO A 277 -28.97 -5.56 5.86
CA PRO A 277 -30.21 -4.97 6.40
C PRO A 277 -30.11 -3.50 6.80
N SER A 278 -28.91 -3.03 7.19
CA SER A 278 -28.64 -1.63 7.54
C SER A 278 -28.82 -0.66 6.37
N ALA A 279 -28.86 -1.16 5.14
CA ALA A 279 -28.99 -0.35 3.93
C ALA A 279 -30.44 0.06 3.58
N ARG A 280 -31.47 -0.55 4.19
CA ARG A 280 -32.90 -0.35 3.83
C ARG A 280 -33.34 1.12 3.80
N ALA A 281 -32.79 1.94 4.70
CA ALA A 281 -33.16 3.34 4.81
C ALA A 281 -32.30 4.28 3.96
N SER A 282 -31.41 3.76 3.10
CA SER A 282 -30.50 4.61 2.34
C SER A 282 -31.23 5.40 1.25
N ALA A 283 -30.98 6.71 1.21
CA ALA A 283 -31.36 7.61 0.13
C ALA A 283 -30.28 7.74 -0.95
N ASP A 284 -29.15 7.04 -0.82
CA ASP A 284 -28.05 7.13 -1.77
C ASP A 284 -28.46 6.56 -3.15
N PRO A 285 -27.82 7.01 -4.24
CA PRO A 285 -27.95 6.36 -5.53
C PRO A 285 -27.44 4.91 -5.46
N LEU A 286 -28.10 4.00 -6.18
CA LEU A 286 -27.68 2.61 -6.33
C LEU A 286 -26.96 2.43 -7.67
N VAL A 287 -25.99 1.53 -7.71
CA VAL A 287 -25.27 1.18 -8.93
C VAL A 287 -25.58 -0.27 -9.25
N VAL A 288 -26.25 -0.49 -10.38
CA VAL A 288 -26.48 -1.82 -10.94
C VAL A 288 -25.36 -2.11 -11.94
N LEU A 289 -24.73 -3.28 -11.82
CA LEU A 289 -23.68 -3.75 -12.70
C LEU A 289 -24.23 -4.89 -13.52
N GLU A 290 -24.49 -4.65 -14.81
CA GLU A 290 -24.90 -5.68 -15.76
C GLU A 290 -23.66 -6.39 -16.30
N LEU A 291 -23.49 -7.66 -15.94
CA LEU A 291 -22.32 -8.44 -16.35
C LEU A 291 -22.43 -8.84 -17.81
N ALA A 292 -21.34 -8.70 -18.57
CA ALA A 292 -21.30 -9.22 -19.93
C ALA A 292 -21.38 -10.75 -19.90
N SER A 293 -22.46 -11.32 -20.46
CA SER A 293 -22.59 -12.77 -20.66
C SER A 293 -21.35 -13.32 -21.39
N LYS A 294 -20.76 -14.40 -20.85
CA LYS A 294 -19.58 -15.10 -21.40
C LYS A 294 -19.74 -15.57 -22.86
N GLY A 295 -20.94 -15.51 -23.45
CA GLY A 295 -21.24 -16.02 -24.79
C GLY A 295 -21.28 -15.01 -25.96
N ARG A 296 -21.11 -13.70 -25.76
CA ARG A 296 -21.38 -12.70 -26.84
C ARG A 296 -20.17 -12.02 -27.50
N ARG A 297 -18.94 -12.57 -27.33
CA ARG A 297 -17.73 -12.00 -27.94
C ARG A 297 -17.27 -12.63 -29.27
N ALA A 298 -17.92 -13.69 -29.76
CA ALA A 298 -17.51 -14.37 -30.99
C ALA A 298 -18.19 -13.86 -32.29
N GLY A 299 -19.21 -13.00 -32.21
CA GLY A 299 -20.11 -12.73 -33.35
C GLY A 299 -19.93 -11.42 -34.12
N ARG A 300 -18.91 -10.58 -33.83
CA ARG A 300 -18.88 -9.20 -34.36
C ARG A 300 -17.64 -8.81 -35.17
N SER A 301 -16.90 -9.80 -35.69
CA SER A 301 -15.71 -9.57 -36.52
C SER A 301 -15.75 -10.21 -37.91
N SER A 302 -16.87 -10.80 -38.36
CA SER A 302 -16.94 -11.52 -39.65
C SER A 302 -17.90 -10.93 -40.71
N SER A 303 -18.57 -9.79 -40.47
CA SER A 303 -19.55 -9.26 -41.45
C SER A 303 -19.05 -8.08 -42.32
N LEU A 304 -17.74 -7.89 -42.49
CA LEU A 304 -17.18 -6.84 -43.38
C LEU A 304 -16.15 -7.37 -44.40
N ARG A 305 -16.27 -8.63 -44.81
CA ARG A 305 -15.63 -9.14 -46.03
C ARG A 305 -16.64 -9.97 -46.80
N GLY A 306 -17.30 -9.33 -47.75
CA GLY A 306 -18.28 -9.98 -48.62
C GLY A 306 -19.09 -8.99 -49.42
N SER A 307 -18.45 -8.12 -50.21
CA SER A 307 -19.07 -7.59 -51.44
C SER A 307 -18.02 -6.92 -52.33
N SER A 308 -17.64 -7.64 -53.38
CA SER A 308 -16.93 -7.28 -54.63
C SER A 308 -16.10 -8.53 -55.00
N ALA A 309 -16.22 -9.16 -56.17
CA ALA A 309 -16.75 -8.71 -57.44
C ALA A 309 -17.27 -9.93 -58.22
N GLY A 310 -18.29 -9.69 -59.03
CA GLY A 310 -18.74 -10.57 -60.10
C GLY A 310 -19.57 -9.74 -61.08
N THR A 311 -19.18 -9.81 -62.36
CA THR A 311 -19.86 -9.35 -63.59
C THR A 311 -19.88 -7.83 -63.87
N ALA A 312 -18.97 -7.37 -64.73
CA ALA A 312 -19.18 -7.19 -66.18
C ALA A 312 -17.83 -6.92 -66.86
#